data_AF-A0A950EMF8-F1
#
_entry.id   AF-A0A950EMF8-F1
#
_cell.length_a   1.000
_cell.length_b   1.000
_cell.length_c   1.000
_cell.angle_alpha   90.00
_cell.angle_beta   90.00
_cell.angle_gamma   90.00
#
_symmetry.space_group_name_H-M   'P 1'
#
loop_
_entity.id
_entity.type
_entity.pdbx_description
1 polymer ?
#
loop_
_entity_poly.entity_id
_entity_poly.type
_entity_poly.pdbx_seq_one_letter_code
_entity_poly.pdbx_strand_id
1 'polypeptide(L)'
;MEDFELSSTDVQVAYYDAGGVIGLELAFAKPIPPAMAEHAQHMAFIMLDHVLGEWDFSVRVGPVEFVAEISDGLSGPVPLSAFPPIFDAFQREQLGRSYEYPQDQSAGWISLEVRTRDAAEDDPPDILSFHDGANAVATRADLSHFLQWRLPFSSQQELDSVRDAQDAMDAELAREQSGILVFSRLENMSSRLAAFYVEDPTQAEQLAQRLGARHAPALDAELSLSFDPAWNEYLSLHAAIHRQDRGDEEDES
;
A
#
# COMPACT_ATOMS: atom_id res chain seq x y z
N MET A 1 -39.61 22.59 -2.19
CA MET A 1 -38.57 21.65 -1.74
C MET A 1 -37.27 22.06 -2.42
N GLU A 2 -36.96 23.37 -2.42
CA GLU A 2 -36.04 24.01 -3.39
C GLU A 2 -34.93 24.88 -2.76
N ASP A 3 -34.81 24.95 -1.42
CA ASP A 3 -33.87 25.91 -0.78
C ASP A 3 -32.77 25.26 0.09
N PHE A 4 -32.54 23.95 0.00
CA PHE A 4 -31.42 23.32 0.68
C PHE A 4 -30.18 23.30 -0.22
N GLU A 5 -29.22 24.15 0.08
CA GLU A 5 -27.92 24.20 -0.58
C GLU A 5 -26.84 23.73 0.40
N LEU A 6 -25.92 22.90 -0.06
CA LEU A 6 -24.75 22.45 0.69
C LEU A 6 -23.51 22.67 -0.17
N SER A 7 -22.52 23.34 0.40
CA SER A 7 -21.24 23.62 -0.25
C SER A 7 -20.10 22.87 0.42
N SER A 8 -18.94 22.79 -0.23
CA SER A 8 -17.73 22.18 0.36
C SER A 8 -17.15 22.99 1.53
N THR A 9 -17.61 24.22 1.77
CA THR A 9 -17.28 24.97 3.00
C THR A 9 -18.17 24.58 4.19
N ASP A 10 -19.33 23.99 3.92
CA ASP A 10 -20.30 23.55 4.94
C ASP A 10 -19.99 22.16 5.50
N VAL A 11 -19.04 21.43 4.90
CA VAL A 11 -18.56 20.12 5.37
C VAL A 11 -17.24 20.32 6.07
N GLN A 12 -17.18 19.94 7.35
CA GLN A 12 -15.97 19.90 8.16
C GLN A 12 -15.38 18.50 8.09
N VAL A 13 -14.06 18.43 7.92
CA VAL A 13 -13.29 17.21 7.80
C VAL A 13 -12.26 17.18 8.92
N ALA A 14 -12.30 16.15 9.74
CA ALA A 14 -11.19 15.75 10.59
C ALA A 14 -10.60 14.44 10.05
N TYR A 15 -9.32 14.21 10.33
CA TYR A 15 -8.58 13.13 9.71
C TYR A 15 -7.55 12.50 10.67
N TYR A 16 -7.22 11.24 10.40
CA TYR A 16 -6.29 10.44 11.20
C TYR A 16 -5.64 9.32 10.37
N ASP A 17 -4.56 8.75 10.89
CA ASP A 17 -3.94 7.54 10.34
C ASP A 17 -4.78 6.32 10.75
N ALA A 18 -5.40 5.68 9.77
CA ALA A 18 -6.20 4.48 9.91
C ALA A 18 -5.43 3.22 9.44
N GLY A 19 -4.14 3.12 9.79
CA GLY A 19 -3.30 1.97 9.46
C GLY A 19 -2.69 2.06 8.08
N GLY A 20 -2.18 3.24 7.71
CA GLY A 20 -1.60 3.51 6.39
C GLY A 20 -2.62 4.02 5.37
N VAL A 21 -3.88 4.25 5.75
CA VAL A 21 -4.87 4.98 4.93
C VAL A 21 -5.45 6.12 5.75
N ILE A 22 -6.06 7.11 5.11
CA ILE A 22 -6.57 8.29 5.79
C ILE A 22 -8.01 8.04 6.21
N GLY A 23 -8.24 7.87 7.51
CA GLY A 23 -9.58 7.85 8.08
C GLY A 23 -10.12 9.26 8.23
N LEU A 24 -11.43 9.44 8.04
CA LEU A 24 -12.11 10.74 8.05
C LEU A 24 -13.31 10.72 9.00
N GLU A 25 -13.44 11.78 9.79
CA GLU A 25 -14.72 12.16 10.40
C GLU A 25 -15.28 13.40 9.69
N LEU A 26 -16.55 13.35 9.35
CA LEU A 26 -17.28 14.41 8.66
C LEU A 26 -18.39 14.96 9.56
N ALA A 27 -18.44 16.29 9.68
CA ALA A 27 -19.51 17.01 10.35
C ALA A 27 -20.00 18.17 9.49
N PHE A 28 -21.23 18.64 9.72
CA PHE A 28 -21.75 19.81 9.02
C PHE A 28 -21.54 21.07 9.85
N ALA A 29 -20.97 22.11 9.25
CA ALA A 29 -20.74 23.42 9.88
C ALA A 29 -22.05 24.19 10.16
N LYS A 30 -23.17 23.69 9.64
CA LYS A 30 -24.50 24.28 9.82
C LYS A 30 -25.53 23.19 10.15
N PRO A 31 -26.63 23.55 10.85
CA PRO A 31 -27.69 22.61 11.13
C PRO A 31 -28.30 22.04 9.84
N ILE A 32 -28.39 20.72 9.76
CA ILE A 32 -29.08 20.03 8.65
C ILE A 32 -30.49 19.65 9.11
N PRO A 33 -31.55 19.99 8.35
CA PRO A 33 -32.89 19.52 8.66
C PRO A 33 -32.92 17.98 8.76
N PRO A 34 -33.55 17.38 9.78
CA PRO A 34 -33.55 15.92 9.95
C PRO A 34 -34.03 15.13 8.73
N ALA A 35 -34.99 15.69 7.98
CA ALA A 35 -35.50 15.09 6.75
C ALA A 35 -34.49 15.12 5.57
N MET A 36 -33.43 15.90 5.67
CA MET A 36 -32.38 16.06 4.65
C MET A 36 -31.04 15.43 5.07
N ALA A 37 -30.96 14.80 6.25
CA ALA A 37 -29.69 14.30 6.80
C ALA A 37 -28.99 13.31 5.87
N GLU A 38 -29.69 12.27 5.42
CA GLU A 38 -29.16 11.26 4.48
C GLU A 38 -28.76 11.89 3.14
N HIS A 39 -29.58 12.83 2.64
CA HIS A 39 -29.28 13.53 1.39
C HIS A 39 -28.01 14.39 1.51
N ALA A 40 -27.84 15.12 2.62
CA ALA A 40 -26.66 15.93 2.89
C ALA A 40 -25.40 15.06 3.02
N GLN A 41 -25.49 13.88 3.66
CA GLN A 41 -24.38 12.93 3.74
C GLN A 41 -23.99 12.42 2.36
N HIS A 42 -24.96 12.05 1.52
CA HIS A 42 -24.71 11.62 0.15
C HIS A 42 -24.06 12.73 -0.69
N MET A 43 -24.55 13.97 -0.58
CA MET A 43 -23.93 15.14 -1.24
C MET A 43 -22.49 15.36 -0.78
N ALA A 44 -22.22 15.20 0.52
CA ALA A 44 -20.87 15.34 1.07
C ALA A 44 -19.91 14.27 0.53
N PHE A 45 -20.35 13.02 0.33
CA PHE A 45 -19.55 11.99 -0.34
C PHE A 45 -19.22 12.36 -1.80
N ILE A 46 -20.21 12.85 -2.56
CA ILE A 46 -19.98 13.31 -3.94
C ILE A 46 -18.98 14.47 -3.97
N MET A 47 -19.12 15.42 -3.04
CA MET A 47 -18.17 16.53 -2.94
C MET A 47 -16.77 16.06 -2.56
N LEU A 48 -16.66 15.08 -1.65
CA LEU A 48 -15.38 14.53 -1.22
C LEU A 48 -14.65 13.85 -2.39
N ASP A 49 -15.35 13.00 -3.14
CA ASP A 49 -14.84 12.39 -4.38
C ASP A 49 -14.39 13.45 -5.39
N HIS A 50 -15.19 14.49 -5.61
CA HIS A 50 -14.84 15.54 -6.57
C HIS A 50 -13.65 16.41 -6.13
N VAL A 51 -13.52 16.67 -4.83
CA VAL A 51 -12.50 17.54 -4.25
C VAL A 51 -11.15 16.84 -4.14
N LEU A 52 -11.13 15.54 -3.81
CA LEU A 52 -9.90 14.74 -3.76
C LEU A 52 -9.53 14.16 -5.12
N GLY A 53 -10.52 13.90 -5.97
CA GLY A 53 -10.39 13.10 -7.17
C GLY A 53 -10.65 11.62 -6.90
N GLU A 54 -11.14 10.94 -7.94
CA GLU A 54 -11.63 9.56 -7.87
C GLU A 54 -10.60 8.57 -7.33
N TRP A 55 -9.34 8.70 -7.75
CA TRP A 55 -8.26 7.82 -7.29
C TRP A 55 -8.02 7.96 -5.79
N ASP A 56 -7.86 9.19 -5.31
CA ASP A 56 -7.53 9.44 -3.92
C ASP A 56 -8.66 9.04 -2.99
N PHE A 57 -9.90 9.34 -3.39
CA PHE A 57 -11.07 8.93 -2.65
C PHE A 57 -11.24 7.40 -2.63
N SER A 58 -11.00 6.71 -3.74
CA SER A 58 -11.23 5.24 -3.81
C SER A 58 -10.12 4.41 -3.16
N VAL A 59 -8.89 4.95 -3.13
CA VAL A 59 -7.69 4.16 -2.80
C VAL A 59 -7.06 4.58 -1.47
N ARG A 60 -7.07 5.87 -1.14
CA ARG A 60 -6.30 6.44 -0.02
C ARG A 60 -7.17 6.88 1.14
N VAL A 61 -8.47 7.04 0.92
CA VAL A 61 -9.44 7.27 1.99
C VAL A 61 -9.90 5.93 2.56
N GLY A 62 -9.74 5.78 3.87
CA GLY A 62 -10.17 4.62 4.65
C GLY A 62 -11.59 4.81 5.20
N PRO A 63 -11.83 4.50 6.49
CA PRO A 63 -13.14 4.72 7.11
C PRO A 63 -13.58 6.18 7.01
N VAL A 64 -14.85 6.39 6.69
CA VAL A 64 -15.50 7.71 6.69
C VAL A 64 -16.72 7.66 7.59
N GLU A 65 -16.70 8.43 8.66
CA GLU A 65 -17.77 8.47 9.66
C GLU A 65 -18.43 9.84 9.71
N PHE A 66 -19.77 9.87 9.67
CA PHE A 66 -20.52 11.11 9.90
C PHE A 66 -20.85 11.24 11.37
N VAL A 67 -20.39 12.32 11.98
CA VAL A 67 -20.56 12.60 13.41
C VAL A 67 -21.29 13.91 13.63
N ALA A 68 -21.98 14.03 14.76
CA ALA A 68 -22.64 15.27 15.14
C ALA A 68 -21.62 16.34 15.55
N GLU A 69 -20.59 15.90 16.26
CA GLU A 69 -19.43 16.70 16.67
C GLU A 69 -18.19 15.84 16.44
N ILE A 70 -17.14 16.46 15.91
CA ILE A 70 -15.85 15.80 15.64
C ILE A 70 -15.22 15.37 16.96
N SER A 71 -14.68 14.15 16.98
CA SER A 71 -14.00 13.57 18.14
C SER A 71 -12.77 14.37 18.54
N ASP A 72 -12.56 14.50 19.86
CA ASP A 72 -11.37 15.15 20.40
C ASP A 72 -10.10 14.37 20.04
N GLY A 73 -9.02 15.10 19.73
CA GLY A 73 -7.70 14.51 19.46
C GLY A 73 -7.43 14.15 18.00
N LEU A 74 -8.41 14.31 17.11
CA LEU A 74 -8.20 14.21 15.66
C LEU A 74 -7.52 15.46 15.09
N SER A 75 -6.88 15.32 13.94
CA SER A 75 -6.34 16.46 13.20
C SER A 75 -7.47 17.20 12.48
N GLY A 76 -7.46 18.53 12.50
CA GLY A 76 -8.56 19.37 12.03
C GLY A 76 -9.43 19.91 13.19
N PRO A 77 -10.73 20.19 12.96
CA PRO A 77 -11.46 20.11 11.70
C PRO A 77 -11.10 21.24 10.73
N VAL A 78 -11.21 20.96 9.43
CA VAL A 78 -11.06 21.96 8.36
C VAL A 78 -12.23 21.87 7.36
N PRO A 79 -12.61 22.97 6.69
CA PRO A 79 -13.58 22.88 5.61
C PRO A 79 -13.09 21.96 4.49
N LEU A 80 -13.98 21.15 3.91
CA LEU A 80 -13.64 20.23 2.80
C LEU A 80 -12.97 20.95 1.63
N SER A 81 -13.39 22.19 1.32
CA SER A 81 -12.75 23.03 0.29
C SER A 81 -11.25 23.30 0.51
N ALA A 82 -10.76 23.23 1.76
CA ALA A 82 -9.37 23.46 2.12
C ALA A 82 -8.61 22.14 2.37
N PHE A 83 -9.28 21.00 2.28
CA PHE A 83 -8.74 19.70 2.64
C PHE A 83 -7.71 19.11 1.65
N PRO A 84 -7.80 19.28 0.31
CA PRO A 84 -6.85 18.63 -0.62
C PRO A 84 -5.36 18.84 -0.31
N PRO A 85 -4.85 20.07 -0.09
CA PRO A 85 -3.43 20.24 0.23
C PRO A 85 -3.04 19.65 1.59
N ILE A 86 -3.99 19.52 2.52
CA ILE A 86 -3.78 18.90 3.83
C ILE A 86 -3.72 17.38 3.68
N PHE A 87 -4.60 16.82 2.86
CA PHE A 87 -4.59 15.40 2.51
C PHE A 87 -3.24 15.00 1.87
N ASP A 88 -2.77 15.77 0.89
CA ASP A 88 -1.46 15.55 0.25
C ASP A 88 -0.29 15.63 1.24
N ALA A 89 -0.31 16.64 2.12
CA ALA A 89 0.71 16.80 3.15
C ALA A 89 0.69 15.63 4.13
N PHE A 90 -0.48 15.17 4.56
CA PHE A 90 -0.60 14.02 5.44
C PHE A 90 0.01 12.76 4.83
N GLN A 91 -0.26 12.49 3.55
CA GLN A 91 0.32 11.34 2.86
C GLN A 91 1.85 11.41 2.81
N ARG A 92 2.42 12.59 2.53
CA ARG A 92 3.88 12.75 2.40
C ARG A 92 4.59 12.77 3.74
N GLU A 93 4.06 13.52 4.70
CA GLU A 93 4.75 13.86 5.95
C GLU A 93 4.45 12.87 7.07
N GLN A 94 3.22 12.32 7.12
CA GLN A 94 2.81 11.38 8.16
C GLN A 94 2.91 9.92 7.69
N LEU A 95 2.47 9.63 6.46
CA LEU A 95 2.52 8.27 5.91
C LEU A 95 3.80 7.95 5.12
N GLY A 96 4.68 8.93 4.91
CA GLY A 96 5.98 8.73 4.24
C GLY A 96 5.91 8.53 2.72
N ARG A 97 4.80 8.89 2.06
CA ARG A 97 4.57 8.67 0.62
C ARG A 97 5.00 9.87 -0.20
N SER A 98 6.27 9.93 -0.60
CA SER A 98 6.78 11.02 -1.47
C SER A 98 6.22 10.97 -2.89
N TYR A 99 5.79 9.78 -3.35
CA TYR A 99 5.46 9.41 -4.72
C TYR A 99 6.62 9.49 -5.72
N GLU A 100 7.82 9.73 -5.23
CA GLU A 100 9.05 9.70 -6.00
C GLU A 100 9.66 8.30 -5.95
N TYR A 101 10.09 7.78 -7.09
CA TYR A 101 10.72 6.47 -7.15
C TYR A 101 12.03 6.46 -6.34
N PRO A 102 12.25 5.47 -5.45
CA PRO A 102 13.45 5.41 -4.62
C PRO A 102 14.74 5.43 -5.45
N GLN A 103 15.64 6.37 -5.15
CA GLN A 103 16.90 6.55 -5.91
C GLN A 103 17.97 5.52 -5.53
N ASP A 104 18.00 5.09 -4.26
CA ASP A 104 18.88 4.05 -3.77
C ASP A 104 18.08 2.77 -3.51
N GLN A 105 18.09 1.86 -4.49
CA GLN A 105 17.39 0.58 -4.41
C GLN A 105 18.06 -0.41 -3.45
N SER A 106 19.27 -0.11 -2.96
CA SER A 106 19.99 -0.93 -1.98
C SER A 106 19.70 -0.53 -0.53
N ALA A 107 19.11 0.64 -0.32
CA ALA A 107 18.71 1.13 0.99
C ALA A 107 17.31 0.62 1.39
N GLY A 108 17.07 0.47 2.69
CA GLY A 108 15.73 0.17 3.22
C GLY A 108 15.30 -1.30 3.12
N TRP A 109 16.23 -2.24 2.94
CA TRP A 109 15.92 -3.68 3.03
C TRP A 109 15.98 -4.17 4.47
N ILE A 110 14.89 -4.78 4.93
CA ILE A 110 14.76 -5.41 6.25
C ILE A 110 14.70 -6.92 6.06
N SER A 111 15.48 -7.69 6.81
CA SER A 111 15.45 -9.16 6.77
C SER A 111 14.86 -9.72 8.06
N LEU A 112 13.82 -10.54 7.94
CA LEU A 112 13.08 -11.12 9.05
C LEU A 112 12.95 -12.63 8.89
N GLU A 113 13.00 -13.36 10.01
CA GLU A 113 12.57 -14.76 10.06
C GLU A 113 11.05 -14.80 10.31
N VAL A 114 10.32 -15.46 9.41
CA VAL A 114 8.86 -15.55 9.48
C VAL A 114 8.45 -17.00 9.69
N ARG A 115 7.64 -17.23 10.73
CA ARG A 115 7.03 -18.53 11.00
C ARG A 115 5.52 -18.42 10.87
N THR A 116 4.91 -19.40 10.22
CA THR A 116 3.46 -19.56 10.30
C THR A 116 3.07 -19.88 11.74
N ARG A 117 1.91 -19.40 12.18
CA ARG A 117 1.43 -19.61 13.57
C ARG A 117 1.37 -21.09 13.96
N ASP A 118 1.14 -21.97 12.99
CA ASP A 118 1.01 -23.41 13.19
C ASP A 118 2.30 -24.20 12.86
N ALA A 119 3.44 -23.51 12.60
CA ALA A 119 4.71 -24.18 12.34
C ALA A 119 5.20 -24.91 13.59
N ALA A 120 5.76 -26.11 13.41
CA ALA A 120 6.45 -26.79 14.48
C ALA A 120 7.73 -26.02 14.86
N GLU A 121 8.19 -26.15 16.11
CA GLU A 121 9.38 -25.45 16.59
C GLU A 121 10.64 -25.79 15.77
N ASP A 122 10.69 -27.00 15.23
CA ASP A 122 11.77 -27.55 14.41
C ASP A 122 11.66 -27.21 12.91
N ASP A 123 10.54 -26.63 12.46
CA ASP A 123 10.39 -26.24 11.06
C ASP A 123 11.35 -25.06 10.74
N PRO A 124 12.06 -25.11 9.60
CA PRO A 124 12.91 -24.00 9.19
C PRO A 124 12.03 -22.76 8.97
N PRO A 125 12.39 -21.59 9.51
CA PRO A 125 11.65 -20.37 9.26
C PRO A 125 11.78 -19.97 7.78
N ASP A 126 10.77 -19.27 7.29
CA ASP A 126 10.90 -18.56 6.03
C ASP A 126 11.77 -17.31 6.25
N ILE A 127 12.53 -16.92 5.24
CA ILE A 127 13.31 -15.68 5.27
C ILE A 127 12.59 -14.64 4.42
N LEU A 128 12.07 -13.59 5.04
CA LEU A 128 11.46 -12.45 4.37
C LEU A 128 12.49 -11.33 4.25
N SER A 129 12.74 -10.86 3.03
CA SER A 129 13.44 -9.62 2.76
C SER A 129 12.42 -8.59 2.28
N PHE A 130 12.14 -7.58 3.10
CA PHE A 130 11.11 -6.55 2.86
C PHE A 130 11.75 -5.23 2.44
N HIS A 131 11.20 -4.57 1.42
CA HIS A 131 11.67 -3.29 0.92
C HIS A 131 10.87 -2.16 1.55
N ASP A 132 11.39 -1.61 2.64
CA ASP A 132 10.76 -0.51 3.37
C ASP A 132 10.66 0.78 2.53
N GLY A 133 11.68 1.00 1.68
CA GLY A 133 11.72 2.14 0.75
C GLY A 133 10.56 2.17 -0.27
N ALA A 134 9.90 1.04 -0.52
CA ALA A 134 8.76 1.00 -1.44
C ALA A 134 7.54 1.79 -0.93
N ASN A 135 7.46 2.08 0.37
CA ASN A 135 6.39 2.90 0.94
C ASN A 135 6.33 4.30 0.33
N ALA A 136 7.48 4.83 -0.14
CA ALA A 136 7.56 6.09 -0.84
C ALA A 136 6.62 6.18 -2.06
N VAL A 137 6.41 5.06 -2.76
CA VAL A 137 5.59 4.98 -3.99
C VAL A 137 4.29 4.21 -3.80
N ALA A 138 3.97 3.77 -2.57
CA ALA A 138 2.75 3.03 -2.30
C ALA A 138 1.51 3.84 -2.72
N THR A 139 0.51 3.18 -3.31
CA THR A 139 -0.75 3.76 -3.81
C THR A 139 -0.60 4.74 -4.99
N ARG A 140 0.53 4.74 -5.72
CA ARG A 140 0.58 5.40 -7.03
C ARG A 140 -0.38 4.73 -8.00
N ALA A 141 -1.00 5.53 -8.86
CA ALA A 141 -2.03 5.07 -9.79
C ALA A 141 -1.51 4.17 -10.90
N ASP A 142 -0.28 4.40 -11.35
CA ASP A 142 0.38 3.55 -12.33
C ASP A 142 0.70 2.18 -11.74
N LEU A 143 1.26 2.11 -10.53
CA LEU A 143 1.65 0.87 -9.87
C LEU A 143 0.48 0.17 -9.14
N SER A 144 -0.59 -0.19 -9.86
CA SER A 144 -1.85 -0.70 -9.27
C SER A 144 -2.02 -2.22 -9.34
N HIS A 145 -1.06 -2.93 -9.93
CA HIS A 145 -1.11 -4.38 -10.07
C HIS A 145 -0.03 -5.03 -9.21
N PHE A 146 -0.44 -6.02 -8.42
CA PHE A 146 0.45 -6.82 -7.61
C PHE A 146 0.80 -8.10 -8.36
N LEU A 147 2.09 -8.32 -8.58
CA LEU A 147 2.62 -9.50 -9.26
C LEU A 147 3.48 -10.30 -8.29
N GLN A 148 3.19 -11.59 -8.18
CA GLN A 148 4.02 -12.55 -7.47
C GLN A 148 4.66 -13.52 -8.46
N TRP A 149 5.96 -13.69 -8.31
CA TRP A 149 6.74 -14.62 -9.12
C TRP A 149 7.48 -15.59 -8.21
N ARG A 150 7.00 -16.84 -8.18
CA ARG A 150 7.57 -17.92 -7.37
C ARG A 150 8.28 -18.92 -8.27
N LEU A 151 9.48 -19.32 -7.88
CA LEU A 151 10.21 -20.42 -8.51
C LEU A 151 10.63 -21.45 -7.45
N PRO A 152 10.41 -22.75 -7.71
CA PRO A 152 10.93 -23.82 -6.87
C PRO A 152 12.43 -24.01 -7.11
N PHE A 153 13.13 -24.58 -6.14
CA PHE A 153 14.51 -25.03 -6.27
C PHE A 153 14.78 -26.23 -5.36
N SER A 154 15.76 -27.04 -5.75
CA SER A 154 16.20 -28.25 -5.04
C SER A 154 17.69 -28.26 -4.72
N SER A 155 18.42 -27.25 -5.18
CA SER A 155 19.86 -27.11 -4.97
C SER A 155 20.26 -25.64 -4.85
N GLN A 156 21.45 -25.40 -4.31
CA GLN A 156 22.01 -24.04 -4.24
C GLN A 156 22.18 -23.42 -5.64
N GLN A 157 22.56 -24.22 -6.64
CA GLN A 157 22.72 -23.73 -8.00
C GLN A 157 21.40 -23.27 -8.63
N GLU A 158 20.31 -23.98 -8.36
CA GLU A 158 18.97 -23.57 -8.78
C GLU A 158 18.51 -22.32 -8.02
N LEU A 159 18.76 -22.22 -6.71
CA LEU A 159 18.47 -21.01 -5.94
C LEU A 159 19.22 -19.78 -6.47
N ASP A 160 20.49 -19.92 -6.83
CA ASP A 160 21.27 -18.83 -7.42
C ASP A 160 20.68 -18.43 -8.80
N SER A 161 20.22 -19.41 -9.59
CA SER A 161 19.54 -19.15 -10.87
C SER A 161 18.20 -18.42 -10.68
N VAL A 162 17.45 -18.75 -9.62
CA VAL A 162 16.20 -18.07 -9.25
C VAL A 162 16.47 -16.61 -8.84
N ARG A 163 17.52 -16.36 -8.05
CA ARG A 163 17.95 -15.01 -7.68
C ARG A 163 18.32 -14.19 -8.90
N ASP A 164 19.16 -14.74 -9.78
CA ASP A 164 19.55 -14.06 -11.03
C ASP A 164 18.33 -13.67 -11.88
N ALA A 165 17.31 -14.52 -11.95
CA ALA A 165 16.09 -14.24 -12.70
C ALA A 165 15.28 -13.08 -12.08
N GLN A 166 15.06 -13.11 -10.77
CA GLN A 166 14.28 -12.13 -10.03
C GLN A 166 15.00 -10.78 -9.91
N ASP A 167 16.32 -10.79 -9.68
CA ASP A 167 17.15 -9.58 -9.61
C ASP A 167 17.25 -8.90 -10.98
N ALA A 168 17.29 -9.68 -12.07
CA ALA A 168 17.22 -9.12 -13.43
C ALA A 168 15.87 -8.45 -13.73
N MET A 169 14.78 -8.98 -13.18
CA MET A 169 13.45 -8.39 -13.33
C MET A 169 13.35 -7.07 -12.56
N ASP A 170 13.79 -7.07 -11.30
CA ASP A 170 13.85 -5.87 -10.47
C ASP A 170 14.67 -4.77 -11.15
N ALA A 171 15.86 -5.10 -11.64
CA ALA A 171 16.72 -4.15 -12.34
C ALA A 171 16.07 -3.56 -13.62
N GLU A 172 15.34 -4.37 -14.40
CA GLU A 172 14.68 -3.89 -15.63
C GLU A 172 13.47 -3.00 -15.32
N LEU A 173 12.62 -3.40 -14.37
CA LEU A 173 11.47 -2.62 -13.92
C LEU A 173 11.89 -1.30 -13.28
N ALA A 174 12.88 -1.33 -12.39
CA ALA A 174 13.33 -0.14 -11.70
C ALA A 174 14.06 0.86 -12.62
N ARG A 175 14.77 0.37 -13.65
CA ARG A 175 15.37 1.23 -14.68
C ARG A 175 14.32 2.05 -15.42
N GLU A 176 13.14 1.47 -15.66
CA GLU A 176 12.02 2.12 -16.34
C GLU A 176 11.04 2.77 -15.38
N GLN A 177 11.20 2.57 -14.07
CA GLN A 177 10.24 2.93 -13.03
C GLN A 177 8.83 2.37 -13.28
N SER A 178 8.74 1.27 -14.02
CA SER A 178 7.50 0.58 -14.41
C SER A 178 7.11 -0.53 -13.44
N GLY A 179 7.91 -0.73 -12.40
CA GLY A 179 7.57 -1.60 -11.28
C GLY A 179 8.61 -1.50 -10.17
N ILE A 180 8.27 -2.00 -9.00
CA ILE A 180 9.14 -2.01 -7.81
C ILE A 180 9.01 -3.34 -7.07
N LEU A 181 10.15 -3.97 -6.77
CA LEU A 181 10.20 -5.12 -5.88
C LEU A 181 9.89 -4.66 -4.45
N VAL A 182 8.83 -5.22 -3.86
CA VAL A 182 8.38 -4.83 -2.52
C VAL A 182 8.80 -5.81 -1.43
N PHE A 183 8.96 -7.09 -1.78
CA PHE A 183 9.60 -8.08 -0.91
C PHE A 183 10.00 -9.33 -1.69
N SER A 184 10.89 -10.12 -1.09
CA SER A 184 11.12 -11.50 -1.49
C SER A 184 11.06 -12.43 -0.27
N ARG A 185 10.64 -13.66 -0.48
CA ARG A 185 10.50 -14.67 0.57
C ARG A 185 11.15 -15.97 0.14
N LEU A 186 12.06 -16.48 0.95
CA LEU A 186 12.55 -17.85 0.85
C LEU A 186 11.65 -18.74 1.68
N GLU A 187 10.95 -19.66 1.04
CA GLU A 187 9.88 -20.44 1.65
C GLU A 187 10.29 -21.89 1.81
N ASN A 188 10.24 -22.39 3.04
CA ASN A 188 10.56 -23.77 3.42
C ASN A 188 11.87 -24.29 2.80
N MET A 189 12.84 -23.40 2.54
CA MET A 189 14.09 -23.72 1.83
C MET A 189 13.92 -24.49 0.50
N SER A 190 12.80 -24.28 -0.20
CA SER A 190 12.45 -25.02 -1.43
C SER A 190 11.83 -24.18 -2.53
N SER A 191 11.42 -22.94 -2.24
CA SER A 191 11.01 -21.98 -3.26
C SER A 191 11.36 -20.56 -2.86
N ARG A 192 11.55 -19.68 -3.84
CA ARG A 192 11.71 -18.25 -3.61
C ARG A 192 10.62 -17.49 -4.36
N LEU A 193 9.87 -16.67 -3.62
CA LEU A 193 8.87 -15.76 -4.13
C LEU A 193 9.44 -14.34 -4.17
N ALA A 194 9.21 -13.63 -5.27
CA ALA A 194 9.46 -12.19 -5.39
C ALA A 194 8.13 -11.50 -5.70
N ALA A 195 7.85 -10.40 -5.02
CA ALA A 195 6.60 -9.68 -5.11
C ALA A 195 6.85 -8.24 -5.58
N PHE A 196 6.11 -7.82 -6.60
CA PHE A 196 6.27 -6.52 -7.26
C PHE A 196 4.93 -5.80 -7.33
N TYR A 197 4.97 -4.47 -7.29
CA TYR A 197 3.91 -3.66 -7.89
C TYR A 197 4.37 -3.17 -9.25
N VAL A 198 3.50 -3.28 -10.26
CA VAL A 198 3.86 -3.02 -11.66
C VAL A 198 2.83 -2.12 -12.35
N GLU A 199 3.30 -1.37 -13.34
CA GLU A 199 2.50 -0.48 -14.17
C GLU A 199 1.66 -1.25 -15.20
N ASP A 200 2.33 -2.04 -16.04
CA ASP A 200 1.69 -2.86 -17.07
C ASP A 200 1.82 -4.34 -16.73
N PRO A 201 0.72 -5.01 -16.32
CA PRO A 201 0.75 -6.42 -15.95
C PRO A 201 1.15 -7.33 -17.11
N THR A 202 0.74 -7.02 -18.34
CA THR A 202 1.05 -7.84 -19.51
C THR A 202 2.53 -7.77 -19.85
N GLN A 203 3.13 -6.57 -19.78
CA GLN A 203 4.57 -6.41 -19.99
C GLN A 203 5.38 -7.07 -18.88
N ALA A 204 4.96 -6.94 -17.62
CA ALA A 204 5.63 -7.57 -16.48
C ALA A 204 5.61 -9.10 -16.56
N GLU A 205 4.48 -9.72 -16.95
CA GLU A 205 4.39 -11.16 -17.17
C GLU A 205 5.33 -11.63 -18.30
N GLN A 206 5.35 -10.92 -19.42
CA GLN A 206 6.24 -11.24 -20.55
C GLN A 206 7.73 -11.11 -20.16
N LEU A 207 8.05 -10.09 -19.36
CA LEU A 207 9.38 -9.88 -18.81
C LEU A 207 9.79 -11.05 -17.90
N ALA A 208 8.94 -11.42 -16.95
CA ALA A 208 9.18 -12.54 -16.02
C ALA A 208 9.38 -13.86 -16.78
N GLN A 209 8.52 -14.17 -17.76
CA GLN A 209 8.65 -15.36 -18.60
C GLN A 209 9.98 -15.39 -19.37
N ARG A 210 10.36 -14.26 -19.97
CA ARG A 210 11.60 -14.12 -20.73
C ARG A 210 12.84 -14.30 -19.85
N LEU A 211 12.82 -13.74 -18.65
CA LEU A 211 13.92 -13.84 -17.69
C LEU A 211 13.98 -15.23 -17.05
N GLY A 212 12.84 -15.82 -16.70
CA GLY A 212 12.75 -17.22 -16.25
C GLY A 212 13.34 -18.19 -17.27
N ALA A 213 12.95 -18.06 -18.55
CA ALA A 213 13.51 -18.89 -19.62
C ALA A 213 15.02 -18.68 -19.86
N ARG A 214 15.57 -17.52 -19.49
CA ARG A 214 16.99 -17.21 -19.65
C ARG A 214 17.83 -17.73 -18.50
N HIS A 215 17.40 -17.48 -17.27
CA HIS A 215 18.19 -17.71 -16.06
C HIS A 215 17.84 -19.05 -15.40
N ALA A 216 16.57 -19.47 -15.46
CA ALA A 216 16.05 -20.66 -14.79
C ALA A 216 15.20 -21.56 -15.74
N PRO A 217 15.70 -21.94 -16.94
CA PRO A 217 14.91 -22.62 -17.97
C PRO A 217 14.36 -23.99 -17.57
N ALA A 218 14.92 -24.61 -16.53
CA ALA A 218 14.53 -25.94 -16.06
C ALA A 218 13.51 -25.89 -14.90
N LEU A 219 13.17 -24.69 -14.41
CA LEU A 219 12.29 -24.50 -13.25
C LEU A 219 10.88 -24.12 -13.73
N ASP A 220 9.88 -24.69 -13.08
CA ASP A 220 8.47 -24.37 -13.35
C ASP A 220 8.08 -23.15 -12.53
N ALA A 221 7.99 -22.00 -13.18
CA ALA A 221 7.70 -20.74 -12.51
C ALA A 221 6.19 -20.53 -12.36
N GLU A 222 5.76 -20.17 -11.16
CA GLU A 222 4.39 -19.74 -10.88
C GLU A 222 4.32 -18.21 -10.90
N LEU A 223 3.41 -17.68 -11.71
CA LEU A 223 3.10 -16.26 -11.78
C LEU A 223 1.65 -16.03 -11.34
N SER A 224 1.45 -15.10 -10.42
CA SER A 224 0.14 -14.64 -9.97
C SER A 224 0.06 -13.14 -10.11
N LEU A 225 -1.07 -12.65 -10.61
CA LEU A 225 -1.33 -11.23 -10.81
C LEU A 225 -2.69 -10.88 -10.23
N SER A 226 -2.75 -9.80 -9.45
CA SER A 226 -4.00 -9.21 -8.97
C SER A 226 -4.01 -7.69 -9.15
N PHE A 227 -5.21 -7.15 -9.29
CA PHE A 227 -5.42 -5.70 -9.21
C PHE A 227 -5.52 -5.33 -7.71
N ASP A 228 -4.55 -4.57 -7.22
CA ASP A 228 -4.45 -4.14 -5.81
C ASP A 228 -4.04 -2.65 -5.73
N PRO A 229 -4.93 -1.73 -6.14
CA PRO A 229 -4.61 -0.30 -6.19
C PRO A 229 -4.31 0.30 -4.80
N ALA A 230 -4.88 -0.30 -3.75
CA ALA A 230 -4.70 0.10 -2.36
C ALA A 230 -3.43 -0.48 -1.71
N TRP A 231 -2.67 -1.29 -2.43
CA TRP A 231 -1.42 -1.89 -1.97
C TRP A 231 -1.59 -2.72 -0.67
N ASN A 232 -2.71 -3.43 -0.55
CA ASN A 232 -3.09 -4.14 0.68
C ASN A 232 -2.02 -5.14 1.12
N GLU A 233 -1.42 -5.88 0.19
CA GLU A 233 -0.39 -6.88 0.49
C GLU A 233 0.87 -6.25 1.09
N TYR A 234 1.31 -5.12 0.54
CA TYR A 234 2.49 -4.41 1.02
C TYR A 234 2.22 -3.68 2.33
N LEU A 235 1.14 -2.90 2.40
CA LEU A 235 0.84 -2.05 3.56
C LEU A 235 0.49 -2.88 4.80
N SER A 236 -0.10 -4.07 4.63
CA SER A 236 -0.31 -5.00 5.74
C SER A 236 1.02 -5.47 6.36
N LEU A 237 2.01 -5.79 5.53
CA LEU A 237 3.36 -6.16 5.99
C LEU A 237 4.08 -4.96 6.61
N HIS A 238 4.05 -3.81 5.94
CA HIS A 238 4.63 -2.56 6.45
C HIS A 238 4.10 -2.23 7.85
N ALA A 239 2.78 -2.24 8.04
CA ALA A 239 2.16 -1.96 9.33
C ALA A 239 2.51 -3.01 10.40
N ALA A 240 2.69 -4.28 10.03
CA ALA A 240 3.07 -5.33 10.97
C ALA A 240 4.52 -5.17 11.46
N ILE A 241 5.45 -4.85 10.55
CA ILE A 241 6.87 -4.66 10.84
C ILE A 241 7.05 -3.43 11.75
N HIS A 242 6.51 -2.28 11.36
CA HIS A 242 6.66 -1.03 12.13
C HIS A 242 5.86 -1.00 13.45
N ARG A 243 4.91 -1.92 13.65
CA ARG A 243 4.27 -2.10 14.96
C ARG A 243 5.18 -2.82 15.95
N GLN A 244 5.99 -3.78 15.48
CA GLN A 244 6.94 -4.49 16.34
C GLN A 244 7.99 -3.52 16.89
N ASP A 245 8.53 -2.64 16.03
CA ASP A 245 9.53 -1.66 16.44
C ASP A 245 9.02 -0.68 17.51
N ARG A 246 7.75 -0.24 17.42
CA ARG A 246 7.14 0.64 18.44
C ARG A 246 6.85 -0.06 19.77
N GLY A 247 6.58 -1.37 19.76
CA GLY A 247 6.36 -2.13 20.98
C GLY A 247 7.64 -2.33 21.78
N ASP A 248 8.77 -2.50 21.09
CA ASP A 248 10.08 -2.69 21.72
C ASP A 248 10.61 -1.39 22.35
N GLU A 249 10.27 -0.21 21.80
CA GLU A 249 10.64 1.11 22.39
C GLU A 249 9.85 1.45 23.68
N GLU A 250 8.62 0.98 23.82
CA GLU A 250 7.79 1.22 25.01
C GLU A 250 8.15 0.32 26.21
N ASP A 251 8.70 -0.88 25.96
CA ASP A 251 9.17 -1.80 27.01
C ASP A 251 10.59 -1.47 27.55
N GLU A 252 11.32 -0.56 26.90
CA GLU A 252 12.64 -0.06 27.34
C GLU A 252 12.57 1.27 28.13
N SER A 253 11.38 1.81 28.37
CA SER A 253 11.13 3.11 29.06
C SER A 253 10.61 2.96 30.50
#